data_AF-A0A7H8J2N3-F1
#
_entry.id   AF-A0A7H8J2N3-F1
#
_cell.length_a   1.000
_cell.length_b   1.000
_cell.length_c   1.000
_cell.angle_alpha   90.00
_cell.angle_beta   90.00
_cell.angle_gamma   90.00
#
_symmetry.space_group_name_H-M   'P 1'
#
loop_
_entity.id
_entity.type
_entity.pdbx_description
1 polymer ?
#
loop_
_entity_poly.entity_id
_entity_poly.type
_entity_poly.pdbx_seq_one_letter_code
_entity_poly.pdbx_strand_id
1 'polypeptide(L)' 'MSRACASKWVNRYLSHGELELEDRSSTPHHQPTATPSEVLALVEELRRIHKVVPLPGSPSSWPRPEHQSVEGP' A
#
# COMPACT_ATOMS: atom_id res chain seq x y z
N MET A 1 17.61 -2.07 1.63
CA MET A 1 17.16 -3.46 1.90
C MET A 1 18.13 -4.11 2.87
N SER A 2 17.67 -4.67 3.99
CA SER A 2 18.56 -5.31 4.98
C SER A 2 18.84 -6.79 4.62
N ARG A 3 19.96 -7.33 5.08
CA ARG A 3 20.29 -8.77 4.92
C ARG A 3 19.19 -9.67 5.47
N ALA A 4 18.64 -9.35 6.65
CA ALA A 4 17.57 -10.11 7.27
C ALA A 4 16.28 -10.17 6.40
N CYS A 5 15.95 -9.07 5.72
CA CYS A 5 14.82 -9.03 4.80
C CYS A 5 15.06 -9.98 3.60
N ALA A 6 16.25 -9.92 3.00
CA ALA A 6 16.61 -10.80 1.88
C ALA A 6 16.60 -12.29 2.31
N SER A 7 17.17 -12.63 3.46
CA SER A 7 17.19 -14.01 3.99
C SER A 7 15.78 -14.57 4.19
N LYS A 8 14.83 -13.75 4.69
CA LYS A 8 13.43 -14.19 4.88
C LYS A 8 12.77 -14.59 3.57
N TRP A 9 12.95 -13.79 2.51
CA TRP A 9 12.36 -14.06 1.20
C TRP A 9 13.03 -15.24 0.48
N VAL A 10 14.36 -15.37 0.58
CA VAL A 10 15.09 -16.53 0.04
C VAL A 10 14.63 -17.81 0.73
N ASN A 11 14.52 -17.82 2.06
CA ASN A 11 14.03 -19.00 2.79
C ASN A 11 12.58 -19.33 2.41
N ARG A 12 11.71 -18.34 2.23
CA ARG A 12 10.32 -18.58 1.78
C ARG A 12 10.30 -19.22 0.39
N TYR A 13 11.10 -18.70 -0.55
CA TYR A 13 11.21 -19.25 -1.91
C TYR A 13 11.72 -20.70 -1.89
N LEU A 14 12.78 -20.98 -1.11
CA LEU A 14 13.33 -22.33 -1.02
C LEU A 14 12.35 -23.33 -0.40
N SER A 15 11.54 -22.89 0.58
CA SER A 15 10.58 -23.76 1.28
C SER A 15 9.28 -23.98 0.51
N HIS A 16 8.84 -23.00 -0.28
CA HIS A 16 7.48 -22.98 -0.83
C HIS A 16 7.40 -22.70 -2.34
N GLY A 17 8.55 -22.49 -2.99
CA GLY A 17 8.63 -22.18 -4.41
C GLY A 17 8.09 -20.81 -4.77
N GLU A 18 7.87 -20.61 -6.07
CA GLU A 18 7.46 -19.34 -6.65
C GLU A 18 6.02 -18.94 -6.28
N LEU A 19 5.13 -19.91 -6.05
CA LEU A 19 3.71 -19.68 -5.73
C LEU A 19 3.50 -18.86 -4.46
N GLU A 20 4.45 -18.92 -3.52
CA GLU A 20 4.38 -18.20 -2.24
C GLU A 20 5.06 -16.83 -2.26
N LEU A 21 5.66 -16.46 -3.40
CA LEU A 21 6.10 -15.09 -3.69
C LEU A 21 4.98 -14.24 -4.28
N GLU A 22 3.86 -14.84 -4.69
CA GLU A 22 2.68 -14.10 -5.10
C GLU A 22 2.16 -13.22 -3.97
N ASP A 23 1.72 -12.00 -4.33
CA ASP A 23 1.12 -11.09 -3.37
C ASP A 23 -0.27 -11.60 -2.96
N ARG A 24 -0.28 -12.33 -1.85
CA ARG A 24 -1.52 -12.78 -1.23
C ARG A 24 -2.10 -11.66 -0.40
N SER A 25 -3.41 -11.48 -0.52
CA SER A 25 -4.13 -10.60 0.37
C SER A 25 -3.84 -10.95 1.82
N SER A 26 -3.40 -9.97 2.62
CA SER A 26 -3.17 -10.12 4.06
C SER A 26 -4.47 -10.17 4.87
N THR A 27 -5.62 -10.16 4.18
CA THR A 27 -6.97 -10.23 4.73
C THR A 27 -7.21 -11.59 5.41
N PRO A 28 -7.49 -11.64 6.73
CA PRO A 28 -7.81 -12.89 7.42
C PRO A 28 -9.08 -13.56 6.89
N HIS A 29 -9.16 -14.89 7.02
CA HIS A 29 -10.26 -15.73 6.52
C HIS A 29 -11.62 -15.40 7.13
N HIS A 30 -11.67 -14.93 8.38
CA HIS A 30 -12.91 -14.60 9.07
C HIS A 30 -12.80 -13.21 9.68
N GLN A 31 -13.71 -12.33 9.28
CA GLN A 31 -13.75 -10.93 9.70
C GLN A 31 -15.19 -10.57 10.06
N PRO A 32 -15.61 -10.75 11.32
CA PRO A 32 -16.99 -10.48 11.73
C PRO A 32 -17.36 -9.00 11.63
N THR A 33 -16.35 -8.12 11.69
CA THR A 33 -16.49 -6.68 11.49
C THR A 33 -16.15 -6.26 10.05
N ALA A 34 -16.13 -7.20 9.10
CA ALA A 34 -15.97 -6.87 7.69
C ALA A 34 -17.09 -5.91 7.27
N THR A 35 -16.70 -4.83 6.59
CA THR A 35 -17.68 -3.90 6.02
C THR A 35 -18.58 -4.66 5.05
N PRO A 36 -19.92 -4.54 5.18
CA PRO A 36 -20.85 -5.18 4.25
C PRO A 36 -20.56 -4.76 2.81
N SER A 37 -20.69 -5.70 1.88
CA SER A 37 -20.39 -5.47 0.45
C SER A 37 -21.19 -4.32 -0.16
N GLU A 38 -22.44 -4.14 0.27
CA GLU A 38 -23.30 -3.02 -0.16
C GLU A 38 -22.70 -1.65 0.19
N VAL A 39 -22.12 -1.53 1.39
CA VAL A 39 -21.44 -0.30 1.83
C VAL A 39 -20.15 -0.07 1.04
N LEU A 40 -19.42 -1.14 0.72
CA LEU A 40 -18.22 -1.04 -0.12
C LEU A 40 -18.58 -0.58 -1.54
N ALA A 41 -19.67 -1.10 -2.13
CA ALA A 41 -20.15 -0.66 -3.43
C ALA A 41 -20.54 0.82 -3.43
N LEU A 42 -21.19 1.29 -2.36
CA LEU A 42 -21.51 2.71 -2.18
C LEU A 42 -20.23 3.56 -2.06
N VAL A 43 -19.26 3.14 -1.24
CA VAL A 43 -17.97 3.84 -1.10
C VAL A 43 -17.22 3.91 -2.42
N GLU A 44 -17.24 2.84 -3.22
CA GLU A 44 -16.58 2.79 -4.52
C GLU A 44 -17.25 3.75 -5.52
N GLU A 45 -18.59 3.78 -5.54
CA GLU A 45 -19.34 4.73 -6.36
C GLU A 45 -19.05 6.17 -5.96
N LEU A 46 -19.03 6.46 -4.66
CA LEU A 46 -18.67 7.77 -4.15
C LEU A 46 -17.23 8.14 -4.51
N ARG A 47 -16.27 7.21 -4.47
CA ARG A 47 -14.88 7.49 -4.90
C ARG A 47 -14.76 7.77 -6.39
N ARG A 48 -15.57 7.11 -7.23
CA ARG A 48 -15.61 7.35 -8.68
C ARG A 48 -16.16 8.73 -9.00
N ILE A 49 -17.29 9.09 -8.37
CA ILE A 49 -17.96 10.38 -8.58
C ILE A 49 -17.16 11.52 -7.93
N HIS A 50 -16.68 11.28 -6.71
CA HIS A 50 -15.98 12.26 -5.88
C HIS A 50 -14.48 11.97 -5.87
N LYS A 51 -13.85 12.05 -7.04
CA LYS A 51 -12.39 12.08 -7.12
C LYS A 51 -11.94 13.29 -6.29
N VAL A 52 -11.25 13.05 -5.18
CA VAL A 52 -10.58 14.09 -4.41
C VAL A 52 -9.42 14.59 -5.27
N VAL A 53 -9.75 15.43 -6.24
CA VAL A 53 -8.79 16.34 -6.84
C VAL A 53 -8.35 17.23 -5.68
N PRO A 54 -7.04 17.33 -5.38
CA PRO A 54 -6.59 18.22 -4.33
C PRO A 54 -7.14 19.61 -4.63
N LEU A 55 -7.98 20.13 -3.73
CA LEU A 55 -8.41 21.51 -3.81
C LEU A 55 -7.13 22.39 -3.84
N PRO A 56 -7.10 23.47 -4.63
CA PRO A 56 -5.98 24.40 -4.57
C PRO A 56 -5.83 24.87 -3.10
N GLY A 57 -4.72 24.49 -2.46
CA GLY A 57 -4.45 24.75 -1.03
C GLY A 57 -4.67 23.58 -0.06
N SER A 58 -5.02 22.38 -0.53
CA SER A 58 -5.07 21.19 0.33
C SER A 58 -3.67 20.80 0.81
N PRO A 59 -3.44 20.54 2.12
CA PRO A 59 -2.15 20.10 2.62
C PRO A 59 -1.62 18.86 1.89
N SER A 60 -2.51 17.97 1.40
CA SER A 60 -2.12 16.77 0.64
C SER A 60 -1.49 17.05 -0.73
N SER A 61 -1.37 18.31 -1.16
CA SER A 61 -0.60 18.71 -2.35
C SER A 61 0.89 18.92 -2.06
N TRP A 62 1.39 18.49 -0.88
CA TRP A 62 2.77 18.69 -0.44
C TRP A 62 3.77 18.54 -1.60
N PRO A 63 4.60 19.55 -1.89
CA PRO A 63 5.69 19.36 -2.81
C PRO A 63 6.62 18.30 -2.19
N ARG A 64 6.97 17.29 -2.97
CA ARG A 64 8.02 16.34 -2.62
C ARG A 64 9.25 17.17 -2.21
N PRO A 65 9.77 17.06 -0.97
CA PRO A 65 10.98 17.77 -0.62
C PRO A 65 12.07 17.26 -1.54
N GLU A 66 12.49 18.14 -2.45
CA GLU A 66 13.66 17.93 -3.29
C GLU A 66 14.84 17.72 -2.35
N HIS A 67 15.51 16.58 -2.53
CA HIS A 67 16.66 16.18 -1.75
C HIS A 67 17.63 17.36 -1.72
N GLN A 68 17.81 17.98 -0.56
CA GLN A 68 18.87 18.96 -0.37
C GLN A 68 20.18 18.24 -0.68
N SER A 69 20.75 18.55 -1.84
CA SER A 69 22.11 18.22 -2.18
C SER A 69 22.99 18.75 -1.06
N VAL A 70 23.69 17.83 -0.41
CA VAL A 70 24.78 18.14 0.48
C VAL A 70 25.89 18.75 -0.37
N GLU A 71 26.07 20.06 -0.29
CA GLU A 71 27.32 20.76 -0.59
C GLU A 71 27.64 21.52 0.71
N GLY A 72 28.54 21.02 1.55
CA GLY A 72 29.97 21.36 1.52
C GLY A 72 30.22 22.60 2.40
N PRO A 73 31.38 22.76 3.06
CA PRO A 73 32.70 22.18 2.74
C PRO A 73 33.15 21.02 3.63
#